data_AF-A0A850A8H6-F1
#
_entry.id   AF-A0A850A8H6-F1
#
_cell.length_a   1.000
_cell.length_b   1.000
_cell.length_c   1.000
_cell.angle_alpha   90.00
_cell.angle_beta   90.00
_cell.angle_gamma   90.00
#
_symmetry.space_group_name_H-M   'P 1'
#
loop_
_entity.id
_entity.type
_entity.pdbx_description
1 polymer ?
#
loop_
_entity_poly.entity_id
_entity_poly.type
_entity_poly.pdbx_seq_one_letter_code
_entity_poly.pdbx_strand_id
1 'polypeptide(L)'
;MHFEKALERDTLNAVCPVCDIPLDAEYFDESGIAPVPQLGEDVVLARFTLHPQYCGVLINFSQYTDLYGKDNSQIETPGLEWLLLMNNRPLFPYLKLDRIVNPWGYGSFPVSIRLDENARIEFVVRNVSYAPADLRRRRITRVGGRVMGRYWYNRVYGDVARNRR
;
A
#
# COMPACT_ATOMS: atom_id res chain seq x y z
N MET A 1 -52.56 -15.59 -4.31
CA MET A 1 -52.11 -14.20 -4.48
C MET A 1 -50.73 -14.11 -3.82
N HIS A 2 -49.67 -14.38 -4.58
CA HIS A 2 -48.29 -14.55 -4.11
C HIS A 2 -47.55 -13.21 -4.24
N PHE A 3 -47.39 -12.48 -3.13
CA PHE A 3 -46.63 -11.21 -3.09
C PHE A 3 -45.66 -11.13 -1.90
N GLU A 4 -45.12 -12.27 -1.43
CA GLU A 4 -44.18 -12.31 -0.30
C GLU A 4 -42.78 -12.85 -0.62
N LYS A 5 -42.50 -13.22 -1.88
CA LYS A 5 -41.20 -13.83 -2.26
C LYS A 5 -40.22 -12.89 -2.97
N ALA A 6 -40.54 -11.61 -3.12
CA ALA A 6 -39.67 -10.66 -3.84
C ALA A 6 -38.65 -9.95 -2.93
N LEU A 7 -38.85 -9.92 -1.61
CA LEU A 7 -37.97 -9.16 -0.70
C LEU A 7 -36.83 -9.99 -0.07
N GLU A 8 -36.73 -11.29 -0.36
CA GLU A 8 -35.63 -12.14 0.13
C GLU A 8 -34.47 -12.26 -0.86
N ARG A 9 -34.65 -11.83 -2.12
CA ARG A 9 -33.62 -11.96 -3.17
C ARG A 9 -32.65 -10.79 -3.27
N ASP A 10 -32.93 -9.66 -2.62
CA ASP A 10 -32.09 -8.45 -2.72
C ASP A 10 -30.91 -8.39 -1.73
N THR A 11 -30.69 -9.46 -0.97
CA THR A 11 -29.52 -9.58 -0.06
C THR A 11 -28.29 -10.22 -0.72
N LEU A 12 -28.34 -10.52 -2.02
CA LEU A 12 -27.37 -11.41 -2.67
C LEU A 12 -26.19 -10.75 -3.37
N ASN A 13 -26.13 -9.42 -3.53
CA ASN A 13 -24.94 -8.77 -4.07
C ASN A 13 -24.29 -7.88 -3.02
N ALA A 14 -23.35 -8.48 -2.28
CA ALA A 14 -22.39 -7.82 -1.39
C ALA A 14 -21.45 -6.84 -2.10
N VAL A 15 -21.47 -6.84 -3.43
CA VAL A 15 -20.52 -6.20 -4.31
C VAL A 15 -21.25 -5.30 -5.30
N CYS A 16 -20.60 -4.21 -5.70
CA CYS A 16 -21.10 -3.32 -6.73
C CYS A 16 -21.16 -4.06 -8.09
N PRO A 17 -22.31 -4.09 -8.78
CA PRO A 17 -22.44 -4.82 -10.05
C PRO A 17 -21.67 -4.20 -11.22
N VAL A 18 -21.08 -3.02 -11.03
CA VAL A 18 -20.32 -2.29 -12.05
C VAL A 18 -18.81 -2.55 -11.95
N CYS A 19 -18.30 -2.70 -10.72
CA CYS A 19 -16.86 -2.76 -10.46
C CYS A 19 -16.41 -3.91 -9.56
N ASP A 20 -17.33 -4.77 -9.13
CA ASP A 20 -17.11 -5.93 -8.24
C ASP A 20 -16.46 -5.60 -6.88
N ILE A 21 -16.44 -4.32 -6.49
CA ILE A 21 -15.94 -3.89 -5.18
C ILE A 21 -17.02 -4.14 -4.13
N PRO A 22 -16.70 -4.71 -2.96
CA PRO A 22 -17.63 -4.81 -1.84
C PRO A 22 -18.27 -3.46 -1.49
N LEU A 23 -19.58 -3.44 -1.26
CA LEU A 23 -20.32 -2.20 -1.00
C LEU A 23 -19.90 -1.52 0.31
N ASP A 24 -19.32 -2.28 1.24
CA ASP A 24 -18.75 -1.82 2.50
C ASP A 24 -17.23 -1.53 2.41
N ALA A 25 -16.66 -1.49 1.20
CA ALA A 25 -15.25 -1.22 1.04
C ALA A 25 -14.89 0.23 1.40
N GLU A 26 -13.87 0.36 2.25
CA GLU A 26 -13.21 1.61 2.60
C GLU A 26 -11.84 1.69 1.91
N TYR A 27 -11.24 2.88 1.93
CA TYR A 27 -9.92 3.14 1.36
C TYR A 27 -8.95 3.51 2.47
N PHE A 28 -7.71 3.06 2.35
CA PHE A 28 -6.59 3.62 3.11
C PHE A 28 -5.65 4.34 2.16
N ASP A 29 -5.06 5.42 2.66
CA ASP A 29 -4.20 6.30 1.89
C ASP A 29 -3.18 6.96 2.82
N GLU A 30 -2.07 6.27 3.02
CA GLU A 30 -1.07 6.65 3.99
C GLU A 30 0.15 7.20 3.27
N SER A 31 0.66 8.35 3.71
CA SER A 31 1.82 8.97 3.11
C SER A 31 2.67 9.73 4.11
N GLY A 32 3.93 9.92 3.76
CA GLY A 32 4.87 10.65 4.58
C GLY A 32 6.11 11.07 3.81
N ILE A 33 6.77 12.09 4.36
CA ILE A 33 8.03 12.63 3.83
C ILE A 33 8.97 12.79 5.00
N ALA A 34 10.19 12.30 4.85
CA ALA A 34 11.24 12.37 5.85
C ALA A 34 12.53 12.95 5.26
N PRO A 35 13.46 13.42 6.10
CA PRO A 35 14.85 13.60 5.69
C PRO A 35 15.43 12.29 5.15
N VAL A 36 16.43 12.38 4.28
CA VAL A 36 17.17 11.19 3.83
C VAL A 36 17.77 10.45 5.04
N PRO A 37 17.58 9.11 5.16
CA PRO A 37 18.15 8.33 6.25
C PRO A 37 19.68 8.39 6.29
N GLN A 38 20.24 8.34 7.49
CA GLN A 38 21.67 8.13 7.70
C GLN A 38 22.07 6.70 7.31
N LEU A 39 23.37 6.46 7.10
CA LEU A 39 23.88 5.13 6.74
C LEU A 39 23.45 4.08 7.78
N GLY A 40 22.77 3.03 7.32
CA GLY A 40 22.25 1.96 8.17
C GLY A 40 20.93 2.28 8.89
N GLU A 41 20.38 3.48 8.70
CA GLU A 41 19.09 3.89 9.25
C GLU A 41 17.93 3.47 8.34
N ASP A 42 16.85 3.02 8.97
CA ASP A 42 15.56 2.74 8.33
C ASP A 42 14.55 3.80 8.72
N VAL A 43 13.85 4.35 7.73
CA VAL A 43 12.79 5.33 7.94
C VAL A 43 11.49 4.81 7.33
N VAL A 44 10.44 4.73 8.16
CA VAL A 44 9.09 4.37 7.72
C VAL A 44 8.42 5.62 7.14
N LEU A 45 8.07 5.56 5.87
CA LEU A 45 7.45 6.65 5.11
C LEU A 45 5.93 6.58 5.14
N ALA A 46 5.35 5.38 5.20
CA ALA A 46 3.91 5.18 5.32
C ALA A 46 3.62 3.88 6.07
N ARG A 47 2.51 3.83 6.82
CA ARG A 47 2.11 2.65 7.59
C ARG A 47 0.60 2.51 7.62
N PHE A 48 0.10 1.32 7.30
CA PHE A 48 -1.30 0.93 7.46
C PHE A 48 -1.40 -0.38 8.25
N THR A 49 -2.43 -0.54 9.08
CA THR A 49 -2.72 -1.80 9.79
C THR A 49 -4.14 -2.24 9.48
N LEU A 50 -4.27 -3.42 8.88
CA LEU A 50 -5.55 -4.04 8.59
C LEU A 50 -6.12 -4.69 9.85
N HIS A 51 -7.39 -4.45 10.15
CA HIS A 51 -8.06 -5.12 11.26
C HIS A 51 -8.24 -6.63 10.97
N PRO A 52 -8.09 -7.55 11.95
CA PRO A 52 -8.16 -9.00 11.71
C PRO A 52 -9.44 -9.51 11.05
N GLN A 53 -10.56 -8.82 11.27
CA GLN A 53 -11.87 -9.17 10.69
C GLN A 53 -12.10 -8.63 9.27
N TYR A 54 -11.09 -7.97 8.71
CA TYR A 54 -11.20 -7.32 7.40
C TYR A 54 -10.29 -8.02 6.39
N CYS A 55 -10.76 -8.04 5.15
CA CYS A 55 -9.93 -8.32 3.98
C CYS A 55 -9.36 -7.00 3.47
N GLY A 56 -8.21 -7.04 2.79
CA GLY A 56 -7.64 -5.85 2.17
C GLY A 56 -6.80 -6.14 0.93
N VAL A 57 -6.58 -5.10 0.14
CA VAL A 57 -5.73 -5.11 -1.04
C VAL A 57 -4.95 -3.81 -1.11
N LEU A 58 -3.64 -3.90 -1.29
CA LEU A 58 -2.81 -2.77 -1.69
C LEU A 58 -2.96 -2.55 -3.19
N ILE A 59 -3.36 -1.33 -3.57
CA ILE A 59 -3.67 -0.95 -4.96
C ILE A 59 -2.55 -0.09 -5.57
N ASN A 60 -1.84 0.66 -4.74
CA ASN A 60 -0.77 1.53 -5.20
C ASN A 60 0.27 1.76 -4.11
N PHE A 61 1.50 2.03 -4.54
CA PHE A 61 2.52 2.66 -3.71
C PHE A 61 3.25 3.70 -4.54
N SER A 62 3.90 4.66 -3.91
CA SER A 62 4.67 5.66 -4.65
C SER A 62 5.93 6.06 -3.91
N GLN A 63 6.96 6.41 -4.67
CA GLN A 63 8.30 6.80 -4.21
C GLN A 63 8.57 8.24 -4.61
N TYR A 64 9.12 9.01 -3.67
CA TYR A 64 9.38 10.44 -3.87
C TYR A 64 10.78 10.82 -3.41
N THR A 65 11.41 11.72 -4.16
CA THR A 65 12.59 12.45 -3.71
C THR A 65 12.45 13.92 -4.11
N ASP A 66 13.10 14.82 -3.36
CA ASP A 66 13.12 16.25 -3.68
C ASP A 66 13.89 16.58 -4.96
N LEU A 67 14.87 15.75 -5.33
CA LEU A 67 15.64 15.90 -6.55
C LEU A 67 14.80 15.66 -7.82
N TYR A 68 14.02 14.57 -7.82
CA TYR A 68 13.30 14.13 -9.01
C TYR A 68 11.91 14.74 -9.16
N GLY A 69 11.42 15.48 -8.17
CA GLY A 69 10.19 16.27 -8.32
C GLY A 69 10.22 17.32 -9.44
N LYS A 70 11.41 17.71 -9.91
CA LYS A 70 11.59 18.65 -11.05
C LYS A 70 11.91 17.96 -12.38
N ASP A 71 12.45 16.74 -12.34
CA ASP A 71 12.80 15.95 -13.52
C ASP A 71 12.49 14.46 -13.25
N ASN A 72 11.28 14.06 -13.65
CA ASN A 72 10.78 12.69 -13.47
C ASN A 72 11.42 11.67 -14.43
N SER A 73 12.30 12.08 -15.35
CA SER A 73 13.02 11.16 -16.23
C SER A 73 14.13 10.40 -15.52
N GLN A 74 14.53 10.89 -14.35
CA GLN A 74 15.60 10.32 -13.55
C GLN A 74 15.01 9.45 -12.43
N ILE A 75 15.34 8.15 -12.46
CA ILE A 75 14.74 7.15 -11.56
C ILE A 75 15.73 6.58 -10.54
N GLU A 76 17.03 6.67 -10.81
CA GLU A 76 18.06 6.04 -9.99
C GLU A 76 18.18 6.72 -8.62
N THR A 77 18.16 5.95 -7.54
CA THR A 77 18.41 6.46 -6.19
C THR A 77 19.62 5.78 -5.56
N PRO A 78 20.86 6.06 -6.03
CA PRO A 78 22.05 5.34 -5.56
C PRO A 78 22.21 5.41 -4.05
N GLY A 79 22.34 4.25 -3.42
CA GLY A 79 22.50 4.15 -1.96
C GLY A 79 21.21 4.21 -1.16
N LEU A 80 20.05 4.42 -1.78
CA LEU A 80 18.76 4.21 -1.15
C LEU A 80 18.16 2.89 -1.60
N GLU A 81 17.66 2.15 -0.63
CA GLU A 81 16.91 0.93 -0.81
C GLU A 81 15.49 1.15 -0.31
N TRP A 82 14.50 0.88 -1.16
CA TRP A 82 13.09 1.00 -0.82
C TRP A 82 12.50 -0.39 -0.62
N LEU A 83 11.76 -0.53 0.47
CA LEU A 83 11.21 -1.80 0.93
C LEU A 83 9.73 -1.61 1.22
N LEU A 84 8.91 -2.45 0.60
CA LEU A 84 7.52 -2.61 0.97
C LEU A 84 7.43 -3.84 1.86
N LEU A 85 7.00 -3.65 3.10
CA LEU A 85 6.95 -4.71 4.10
C LEU A 85 5.50 -5.04 4.43
N MET A 86 5.21 -6.33 4.58
CA MET A 86 3.99 -6.85 5.21
C MET A 86 4.41 -7.70 6.40
N ASN A 87 3.97 -7.33 7.61
CA ASN A 87 4.31 -8.02 8.85
C ASN A 87 5.84 -8.19 9.02
N ASN A 88 6.58 -7.11 8.79
CA ASN A 88 8.05 -7.04 8.82
C ASN A 88 8.77 -7.95 7.80
N ARG A 89 8.08 -8.44 6.78
CA ARG A 89 8.69 -9.24 5.69
C ARG A 89 8.56 -8.50 4.36
N PRO A 90 9.58 -8.54 3.48
CA PRO A 90 9.46 -7.98 2.14
C PRO A 90 8.25 -8.53 1.39
N LEU A 91 7.49 -7.63 0.77
CA LEU A 91 6.24 -7.95 0.08
C LEU A 91 6.52 -8.29 -1.38
N PHE A 92 6.22 -9.51 -1.79
CA PHE A 92 6.32 -9.94 -3.19
C PHE A 92 5.32 -9.17 -4.08
N PRO A 93 5.68 -8.79 -5.32
CA PRO A 93 6.96 -9.00 -6.02
C PRO A 93 8.02 -7.93 -5.73
N TYR A 94 7.72 -6.92 -4.91
CA TYR A 94 8.57 -5.78 -4.62
C TYR A 94 9.50 -6.04 -3.42
N LEU A 95 10.32 -7.08 -3.54
CA LEU A 95 11.19 -7.54 -2.45
C LEU A 95 12.26 -6.50 -2.07
N LYS A 96 12.75 -5.76 -3.06
CA LYS A 96 13.77 -4.72 -2.92
C LYS A 96 13.76 -3.84 -4.15
N LEU A 97 13.80 -2.53 -3.95
CA LEU A 97 13.87 -1.54 -5.02
C LEU A 97 15.05 -0.60 -4.77
N ASP A 98 15.89 -0.40 -5.78
CA ASP A 98 17.07 0.48 -5.74
C ASP A 98 16.88 1.79 -6.53
N ARG A 99 15.69 1.97 -7.08
CA ARG A 99 15.27 3.09 -7.91
C ARG A 99 13.79 3.39 -7.71
N ILE A 100 13.39 4.57 -8.15
CA ILE A 100 11.99 4.98 -8.25
C ILE A 100 11.35 4.23 -9.43
N VAL A 101 10.58 3.18 -9.12
CA VAL A 101 9.76 2.47 -10.11
C VAL A 101 8.34 3.01 -10.18
N ASN A 102 7.92 3.73 -9.14
CA ASN A 102 6.59 4.29 -9.05
C ASN A 102 6.63 5.76 -8.61
N PRO A 103 7.00 6.70 -9.53
CA PRO A 103 7.02 8.13 -9.23
C PRO A 103 5.59 8.68 -9.01
N TRP A 104 5.49 9.95 -8.61
CA TRP A 104 4.26 10.69 -8.33
C TRP A 104 3.03 10.31 -9.19
N GLY A 105 1.88 10.13 -8.51
CA GLY A 105 0.65 9.59 -9.08
C GLY A 105 -0.09 10.52 -10.06
N TYR A 106 -0.02 10.16 -11.34
CA TYR A 106 -1.11 9.95 -12.31
C TYR A 106 -0.39 9.23 -13.47
N GLY A 107 -0.40 7.89 -13.45
CA GLY A 107 0.53 7.05 -14.24
C GLY A 107 1.43 6.16 -13.37
N SER A 108 1.21 6.13 -12.06
CA SER A 108 1.77 5.09 -11.20
C SER A 108 1.23 3.73 -11.63
N PHE A 109 2.11 2.73 -11.72
CA PHE A 109 1.69 1.38 -12.11
C PHE A 109 0.77 0.83 -11.01
N PRO A 110 -0.48 0.46 -11.32
CA PRO A 110 -1.35 -0.14 -10.34
C PRO A 110 -0.72 -1.45 -9.88
N VAL A 111 -0.71 -1.65 -8.58
CA VAL A 111 -0.38 -2.94 -7.97
C VAL A 111 -1.68 -3.55 -7.45
N SER A 112 -1.71 -4.86 -7.28
CA SER A 112 -2.88 -5.53 -6.69
C SER A 112 -2.37 -6.66 -5.85
N ILE A 113 -2.00 -6.34 -4.61
CA ILE A 113 -1.42 -7.29 -3.67
C ILE A 113 -2.43 -7.51 -2.55
N ARG A 114 -2.90 -8.75 -2.43
CA ARG A 114 -3.79 -9.15 -1.34
C ARG A 114 -3.05 -9.04 0.00
N LEU A 115 -3.72 -8.45 0.98
CA LEU A 115 -3.20 -8.33 2.33
C LEU A 115 -3.56 -9.58 3.14
N ASP A 116 -2.62 -10.05 3.95
CA ASP A 116 -2.87 -11.08 4.95
C ASP A 116 -3.85 -10.56 6.03
N GLU A 117 -4.50 -11.48 6.74
CA GLU A 117 -5.28 -11.10 7.93
C GLU A 117 -4.38 -10.41 8.96
N ASN A 118 -4.90 -9.32 9.57
CA ASN A 118 -4.13 -8.50 10.51
C ASN A 118 -2.81 -7.94 9.93
N ALA A 119 -2.73 -7.76 8.60
CA ALA A 119 -1.54 -7.26 7.95
C ALA A 119 -1.15 -5.86 8.41
N ARG A 120 0.11 -5.70 8.80
CA ARG A 120 0.77 -4.39 8.94
C ARG A 120 1.61 -4.13 7.70
N ILE A 121 1.22 -3.11 6.94
CA ILE A 121 1.94 -2.65 5.76
C ILE A 121 2.81 -1.46 6.14
N GLU A 122 4.07 -1.52 5.75
CA GLU A 122 5.03 -0.43 5.94
C GLU A 122 5.79 -0.19 4.66
N PHE A 123 5.91 1.07 4.28
CA PHE A 123 6.81 1.47 3.21
C PHE A 123 8.02 2.16 3.81
N VAL A 124 9.19 1.56 3.61
CA VAL A 124 10.44 1.90 4.29
C VAL A 124 11.49 2.30 3.27
N VAL A 125 12.32 3.27 3.63
CA VAL A 125 13.55 3.59 2.92
C VAL A 125 14.75 3.42 3.84
N ARG A 126 15.78 2.75 3.33
CA ARG A 126 17.03 2.46 4.00
C ARG A 126 18.19 3.09 3.24
N ASN A 127 19.16 3.64 3.96
CA ASN A 127 20.43 4.02 3.35
C ASN A 127 21.44 2.86 3.46
N VAL A 128 21.84 2.31 2.32
CA VAL A 128 22.75 1.17 2.21
C VAL A 128 24.15 1.55 1.71
N SER A 129 24.41 2.82 1.38
CA SER A 129 25.70 3.22 0.80
C SER A 129 26.70 3.73 1.82
N TYR A 130 27.83 3.03 1.93
CA TYR A 130 29.04 3.50 2.61
C TYR A 130 29.70 4.70 1.94
N ALA A 131 29.27 5.07 0.72
CA ALA A 131 29.73 6.23 -0.01
C ALA A 131 28.70 7.38 0.08
N PRO A 132 28.76 8.23 1.13
CA PRO A 132 27.93 9.44 1.23
C PRO A 132 28.15 10.42 0.07
N ALA A 133 29.19 10.21 -0.75
CA ALA A 133 29.51 11.02 -1.92
C ALA A 133 28.41 10.96 -2.99
N ASP A 134 27.72 9.84 -3.20
CA ASP A 134 26.77 9.72 -4.32
C ASP A 134 25.42 10.41 -4.04
N LEU A 135 24.92 10.30 -2.79
CA LEU A 135 23.73 11.02 -2.35
C LEU A 135 23.98 12.54 -2.24
N ARG A 136 25.17 12.94 -1.76
CA ARG A 136 25.56 14.36 -1.68
C ARG A 136 25.83 14.98 -3.05
N ARG A 137 26.40 14.23 -4.00
CA ARG A 137 26.60 14.68 -5.40
C ARG A 137 25.27 14.90 -6.11
N ARG A 138 24.28 14.03 -5.89
CA ARG A 138 22.94 14.18 -6.47
C ARG A 138 22.02 15.12 -5.67
N ARG A 139 22.38 15.52 -4.44
CA ARG A 139 21.61 16.44 -3.56
C ARG A 139 20.19 15.97 -3.21
N ILE A 140 20.00 14.67 -2.96
CA ILE A 140 18.73 14.20 -2.36
C ILE A 140 18.76 14.58 -0.88
N THR A 141 17.81 15.40 -0.43
CA THR A 141 17.70 15.80 0.98
C THR A 141 16.45 15.27 1.66
N ARG A 142 15.41 14.95 0.88
CA ARG A 142 14.15 14.43 1.37
C ARG A 142 13.68 13.26 0.53
N VAL A 143 13.08 12.30 1.21
CA VAL A 143 12.48 11.10 0.64
C VAL A 143 11.05 11.01 1.10
N GLY A 144 10.18 10.47 0.26
CA GLY A 144 8.78 10.32 0.58
C GLY A 144 8.20 9.04 0.02
N GLY A 145 7.10 8.62 0.63
CA GLY A 145 6.43 7.39 0.31
C GLY A 145 4.94 7.50 0.52
N ARG A 146 4.17 6.75 -0.28
CA ARG A 146 2.72 6.62 -0.13
C ARG A 146 2.31 5.18 -0.38
N VAL A 147 1.32 4.69 0.35
CA VAL A 147 0.65 3.41 0.11
C VAL A 147 -0.86 3.64 0.12
N MET A 148 -1.54 3.05 -0.86
CA MET A 148 -2.98 3.21 -1.02
C MET A 148 -3.62 1.88 -1.34
N GLY A 149 -4.79 1.64 -0.77
CA GLY A 149 -5.53 0.41 -1.04
C GLY A 149 -6.96 0.47 -0.58
N ARG A 150 -7.58 -0.70 -0.53
CA ARG A 150 -8.96 -0.89 -0.07
C ARG A 150 -9.02 -1.99 0.98
N TYR A 151 -10.00 -1.89 1.86
CA TYR A 151 -10.31 -2.93 2.84
C TYR A 151 -11.83 -3.00 3.07
N TRP A 152 -12.33 -4.17 3.44
CA TRP A 152 -13.76 -4.41 3.64
C TRP A 152 -13.97 -5.52 4.67
N TYR A 153 -15.15 -5.58 5.25
CA TYR A 153 -15.45 -6.57 6.28
C TYR A 153 -15.45 -7.97 5.69
N ASN A 154 -14.75 -8.91 6.34
CA ASN A 154 -14.80 -10.31 5.96
C ASN A 154 -16.04 -10.96 6.59
N ARG A 155 -17.04 -11.23 5.74
CA ARG A 155 -18.33 -11.79 6.15
C ARG A 155 -18.25 -13.16 6.83
N VAL A 156 -17.16 -13.91 6.66
CA VAL A 156 -16.92 -15.17 7.38
C VAL A 156 -16.93 -14.95 8.90
N TYR A 157 -16.54 -13.76 9.38
CA TYR A 157 -16.58 -13.42 10.81
C TYR A 157 -17.99 -13.03 11.31
N GLY A 158 -18.90 -12.63 10.42
CA GLY A 158 -20.27 -12.19 10.75
C GLY A 158 -21.31 -13.31 10.68
N ASP A 159 -21.09 -14.34 9.86
CA ASP A 159 -22.04 -15.45 9.68
C ASP A 159 -22.05 -16.47 10.83
N VAL A 160 -21.13 -16.38 11.80
CA VAL A 160 -21.15 -17.24 13.01
C VAL A 160 -22.42 -17.02 13.85
N ALA A 161 -23.05 -15.84 13.74
CA ALA A 161 -24.35 -15.56 14.37
C ALA A 161 -25.55 -16.17 13.63
N ARG A 162 -25.41 -16.57 12.35
CA ARG A 162 -26.47 -17.22 11.56
C ARG A 162 -26.52 -18.73 11.71
N ASN A 163 -25.39 -19.38 12.03
CA ASN A 163 -25.31 -20.84 12.20
C ASN A 163 -25.73 -21.35 13.60
N ARG A 164 -26.46 -20.55 14.40
CA ARG A 164 -27.05 -20.95 15.68
C ARG A 164 -28.59 -20.91 15.70
N ARG A 165 -29.24 -21.18 14.56
CA ARG A 165 -30.68 -21.43 14.51
C ARG A 165 -30.97 -22.75 13.82
#